data_AF-A0AAP6L2G9-F1
#
_entry.id   AF-A0AAP6L2G9-F1
#
_cell.length_a   1.000
_cell.length_b   1.000
_cell.length_c   1.000
_cell.angle_alpha   90.00
_cell.angle_beta   90.00
_cell.angle_gamma   90.00
#
_symmetry.space_group_name_H-M   'P 1'
#
loop_
_entity.id
_entity.type
_entity.pdbx_description
1 polymer ?
#
loop_
_entity_poly.entity_id
_entity_poly.type
_entity_poly.pdbx_seq_one_letter_code
_entity_poly.pdbx_strand_id
1 'polypeptide(L)'
;MTQASESAVDRRREWERQSIYLRLQEGSPMVLWVNGDEVEPLAEGAAEGVVFGWGRADEATMALALAIVARLVAVGLVAPEQATEKARFLHDEVLVKLPADEHRDLHLGYLKLVLG
;
A
#
# COMPACT_ATOMS: atom_id res chain seq x y z
N MET A 1 2.42 20.49 -27.72
CA MET A 1 1.75 20.28 -26.43
C MET A 1 1.62 18.78 -26.22
N THR A 2 2.61 18.11 -25.61
CA THR A 2 2.64 16.63 -25.51
C THR A 2 3.18 16.13 -24.16
N GLN A 3 3.70 17.01 -23.31
CA GLN A 3 4.43 16.67 -22.09
C GLN A 3 3.52 16.20 -20.93
N ALA A 4 2.25 16.62 -20.94
CA ALA A 4 1.27 16.17 -19.95
C ALA A 4 0.82 14.71 -20.18
N SER A 5 0.89 14.23 -21.42
CA SER A 5 0.45 12.88 -21.79
C SER A 5 1.52 11.83 -21.48
N GLU A 6 2.80 12.12 -21.73
CA GLU A 6 3.91 11.22 -21.38
C GLU A 6 4.00 11.03 -19.86
N SER A 7 3.99 12.13 -19.09
CA SER A 7 4.08 12.05 -17.62
C SER A 7 2.88 11.36 -16.94
N ALA A 8 1.72 11.29 -17.60
CA ALA A 8 0.56 10.56 -17.11
C ALA A 8 0.61 9.08 -17.49
N VAL A 9 1.17 8.75 -18.66
CA VAL A 9 1.41 7.37 -19.11
C VAL A 9 2.54 6.73 -18.29
N ASP A 10 3.60 7.48 -18.00
CA ASP A 10 4.72 7.03 -17.18
C ASP A 10 4.29 6.78 -15.74
N ARG A 11 3.57 7.73 -15.11
CA ARG A 11 2.94 7.50 -13.80
C ARG A 11 2.00 6.31 -13.81
N ARG A 12 1.18 6.13 -14.86
CA ARG A 12 0.29 4.96 -14.95
C ARG A 12 1.07 3.64 -14.99
N ARG A 13 2.19 3.58 -15.73
CA ARG A 13 3.06 2.41 -15.75
C ARG A 13 3.70 2.13 -14.39
N GLU A 14 4.03 3.17 -13.63
CA GLU A 14 4.59 3.03 -12.28
C GLU A 14 3.59 2.38 -11.31
N TRP A 15 2.31 2.76 -11.37
CA TRP A 15 1.26 2.10 -10.59
C TRP A 15 1.03 0.64 -11.00
N GLU A 16 1.17 0.30 -12.28
CA GLU A 16 0.90 -1.06 -12.78
C GLU A 16 2.08 -2.04 -12.54
N ARG A 17 3.28 -1.54 -12.24
CA ARG A 17 4.49 -2.36 -12.00
C ARG A 17 4.70 -2.78 -10.55
N GLN A 18 3.93 -2.20 -9.64
CA GLN A 18 4.17 -2.31 -8.22
C GLN A 18 2.99 -2.99 -7.52
N SER A 19 3.28 -3.73 -6.46
CA SER A 19 2.30 -4.54 -5.74
C SER A 19 2.69 -4.67 -4.27
N ILE A 20 1.70 -4.88 -3.41
CA ILE A 20 1.92 -5.10 -1.98
C ILE A 20 1.46 -6.51 -1.63
N TYR A 21 2.39 -7.36 -1.20
CA TYR A 21 2.08 -8.69 -0.72
C TYR A 21 1.81 -8.69 0.79
N LEU A 22 0.62 -9.14 1.15
CA LEU A 22 0.22 -9.47 2.51
C LEU A 22 0.40 -10.97 2.72
N ARG A 23 1.29 -11.37 3.63
CA ARG A 23 1.61 -12.77 3.91
C ARG A 23 1.44 -13.07 5.39
N LEU A 24 0.95 -14.25 5.69
CA LEU A 24 0.96 -14.82 7.03
C LEU A 24 2.10 -15.83 7.08
N GLN A 25 3.21 -15.50 7.73
CA GLN A 25 4.30 -16.43 8.01
C GLN A 25 4.14 -16.91 9.46
N GLU A 26 3.82 -18.19 9.65
CA GLU A 26 3.64 -18.80 10.98
C GLU A 26 2.60 -18.06 11.87
N GLY A 27 1.63 -17.39 11.25
CA GLY A 27 0.62 -16.57 11.93
C GLY A 27 1.02 -15.12 12.17
N SER A 28 2.25 -14.73 11.84
CA SER A 28 2.72 -13.34 11.86
C SER A 28 2.46 -12.64 10.52
N PRO A 29 1.78 -11.48 10.54
CA PRO A 29 1.58 -10.65 9.36
C PRO A 29 2.90 -10.05 8.86
N MET A 30 3.23 -10.31 7.60
CA MET A 30 4.37 -9.75 6.89
C MET A 30 3.87 -9.04 5.63
N VAL A 31 4.43 -7.86 5.39
CA VAL A 31 4.02 -6.98 4.30
C VAL A 31 5.23 -6.68 3.44
N LEU A 32 5.16 -7.01 2.16
CA LEU A 32 6.26 -6.83 1.22
C LEU A 32 5.83 -5.86 0.12
N TRP A 33 6.66 -4.87 -0.16
CA TRP A 33 6.59 -4.05 -1.36
C TRP A 33 7.31 -4.77 -2.49
N VAL A 34 6.66 -4.84 -3.65
CA VAL A 34 7.26 -5.44 -4.85
C VAL A 34 7.23 -4.44 -5.98
N ASN A 35 8.39 -4.21 -6.58
CA ASN A 35 8.59 -3.34 -7.74
C ASN A 35 9.43 -4.07 -8.79
N GLY A 36 8.78 -4.67 -9.79
CA GLY A 36 9.47 -5.55 -10.72
C GLY A 36 10.14 -6.73 -10.00
N ASP A 37 11.47 -6.80 -10.05
CA ASP A 37 12.26 -7.86 -9.40
C ASP A 37 12.70 -7.49 -7.96
N GLU A 38 12.47 -6.25 -7.53
CA GLU A 38 12.82 -5.78 -6.19
C GLU A 38 11.71 -6.10 -5.19
N VAL A 39 12.07 -6.77 -4.08
CA VAL A 39 11.15 -7.13 -2.99
C VAL A 39 11.73 -6.61 -1.69
N GLU A 40 11.00 -5.71 -1.02
CA GLU A 40 11.44 -5.08 0.22
C GLU A 40 10.37 -5.21 1.31
N PRO A 41 10.74 -5.49 2.57
CA PRO A 41 9.80 -5.40 3.68
C PRO A 41 9.24 -3.99 3.81
N LEU A 42 7.93 -3.87 3.96
CA LEU A 42 7.27 -2.59 4.22
C LEU A 42 7.45 -2.21 5.70
N ALA A 43 8.69 -1.97 6.11
CA ALA A 43 9.05 -1.57 7.47
C ALA A 43 9.45 -0.09 7.57
N GLU A 44 9.70 0.58 6.44
CA GLU A 44 10.12 1.98 6.42
C GLU A 44 9.00 2.91 6.94
N GLY A 45 9.24 3.57 8.07
CA GLY A 45 8.33 4.56 8.67
C GLY A 45 7.41 4.01 9.76
N ALA A 46 7.37 2.70 9.98
CA ALA A 46 6.72 2.12 11.15
C ALA A 46 7.73 2.06 12.31
N ALA A 47 7.30 2.38 13.54
CA ALA A 47 8.16 2.22 14.71
C ALA A 47 8.60 0.75 14.85
N GLU A 48 9.81 0.51 15.37
CA GLU A 48 10.24 -0.85 15.73
C GLU A 48 9.18 -1.52 16.61
N GLY A 49 8.73 -2.72 16.21
CA GLY A 49 7.71 -3.47 16.93
C GLY A 49 6.26 -3.21 16.53
N VAL A 50 6.01 -2.40 15.48
CA VAL A 50 4.65 -2.27 14.91
C VAL A 50 4.21 -3.61 14.31
N VAL A 51 3.10 -4.13 14.85
CA VAL A 51 2.43 -5.32 14.31
C VAL A 51 1.43 -4.85 13.27
N PHE A 52 1.58 -5.33 12.03
CA PHE A 52 0.59 -5.11 10.99
C PHE A 52 -0.55 -6.10 11.09
N GLY A 53 -1.72 -5.71 10.59
CA GLY A 53 -2.90 -6.55 10.50
C GLY A 53 -3.74 -6.16 9.28
N TRP A 54 -4.74 -6.98 8.98
CA TRP A 54 -5.82 -6.65 8.04
C TRP A 54 -7.06 -7.47 8.39
N GLY A 55 -8.18 -7.10 7.79
CA GLY A 55 -9.48 -7.75 8.00
C GLY A 55 -10.18 -7.42 9.31
N ARG A 56 -9.64 -6.47 10.08
CA ARG A 56 -10.21 -5.98 11.33
C ARG A 56 -10.06 -4.47 11.40
N ALA A 57 -11.04 -3.79 12.00
CA ALA A 57 -10.95 -2.35 12.27
C ALA A 57 -10.16 -2.10 13.56
N ASP A 58 -8.86 -2.38 13.53
CA ASP A 58 -7.96 -2.26 14.66
C ASP A 58 -6.71 -1.42 14.33
N GLU A 59 -5.93 -1.11 15.37
CA GLU A 59 -4.73 -0.29 15.25
C GLU A 59 -3.67 -0.93 14.34
N ALA A 60 -3.58 -2.26 14.32
CA ALA A 60 -2.65 -3.00 13.47
C ALA A 60 -2.99 -2.83 11.97
N THR A 61 -4.28 -2.83 11.64
CA THR A 61 -4.77 -2.58 10.29
C THR A 61 -4.60 -1.12 9.89
N MET A 62 -4.78 -0.19 10.81
CA MET A 62 -4.50 1.23 10.55
C MET A 62 -3.00 1.48 10.35
N ALA A 63 -2.14 0.85 11.14
CA ALA A 63 -0.69 0.94 11.00
C ALA A 63 -0.23 0.44 9.63
N LEU A 64 -0.84 -0.65 9.13
CA LEU A 64 -0.62 -1.13 7.76
C LEU A 64 -1.02 -0.07 6.71
N ALA A 65 -2.21 0.53 6.86
CA ALA A 65 -2.68 1.55 5.93
C ALA A 65 -1.72 2.75 5.85
N LEU A 66 -1.25 3.21 7.01
CA LEU A 66 -0.29 4.31 7.13
C LEU A 66 1.05 3.95 6.49
N ALA A 67 1.59 2.75 6.72
CA ALA A 67 2.84 2.29 6.12
C ALA A 67 2.75 2.21 4.59
N ILE A 68 1.65 1.69 4.06
CA ILE A 68 1.41 1.62 2.61
C ILE A 68 1.39 3.03 2.01
N VAL A 69 0.64 3.95 2.61
CA VAL A 69 0.52 5.32 2.09
C VAL A 69 1.83 6.10 2.25
N ALA A 70 2.57 5.91 3.34
CA ALA A 70 3.90 6.49 3.50
C ALA A 70 4.85 6.05 2.37
N ARG A 71 4.85 4.74 2.03
CA ARG A 71 5.63 4.24 0.90
C ARG A 71 5.16 4.83 -0.43
N LEU A 72 3.85 4.93 -0.66
CA LEU A 72 3.29 5.58 -1.86
C LEU A 72 3.70 7.06 -1.99
N VAL A 73 3.81 7.78 -0.87
CA VAL A 73 4.34 9.15 -0.84
C VAL A 73 5.83 9.16 -1.18
N ALA A 74 6.61 8.25 -0.59
CA ALA A 74 8.05 8.16 -0.83
C ALA A 74 8.38 7.88 -2.31
N VAL A 75 7.58 7.04 -2.99
CA VAL A 75 7.73 6.77 -4.44
C VAL A 75 7.00 7.78 -5.33
N GLY A 76 6.43 8.86 -4.77
CA GLY A 76 5.81 9.95 -5.54
C GLY A 76 4.44 9.63 -6.15
N LEU A 77 3.81 8.52 -5.76
CA LEU A 77 2.49 8.11 -6.26
C LEU A 77 1.35 8.82 -5.52
N VAL A 78 1.56 9.21 -4.26
CA VAL A 78 0.61 9.99 -3.45
C VAL A 78 1.24 11.31 -3.03
N ALA A 79 0.47 12.40 -3.13
CA ALA A 79 0.91 13.70 -2.62
C ALA A 79 0.91 13.68 -1.08
N PRO A 80 1.96 14.21 -0.40
CA PRO A 80 2.05 14.18 1.07
C PRO A 80 0.83 14.76 1.78
N GLU A 81 0.20 15.79 1.19
CA GLU A 81 -0.97 16.47 1.74
C GLU A 81 -2.21 15.57 1.79
N GLN A 82 -2.25 14.53 0.96
CA GLN A 82 -3.35 13.56 0.89
C GLN A 82 -3.10 12.31 1.73
N ALA A 83 -1.92 12.17 2.34
CA ALA A 83 -1.49 10.93 2.97
C ALA A 83 -2.45 10.45 4.08
N THR A 84 -2.86 11.36 4.96
CA THR A 84 -3.77 11.03 6.08
C THR A 84 -5.15 10.58 5.60
N GLU A 85 -5.73 11.29 4.62
CA GLU A 85 -7.05 10.96 4.07
C GLU A 85 -7.00 9.61 3.35
N LYS A 86 -5.98 9.39 2.52
CA LYS A 86 -5.80 8.13 1.79
C LYS A 86 -5.52 6.94 2.70
N ALA A 87 -4.80 7.13 3.80
CA ALA A 87 -4.57 6.07 4.77
C ALA A 87 -5.87 5.66 5.47
N ARG A 88 -6.70 6.63 5.87
CA ARG A 88 -8.03 6.33 6.45
C ARG A 88 -8.93 5.61 5.45
N PHE A 89 -8.97 6.07 4.21
CA PHE A 89 -9.75 5.42 3.17
C PHE A 89 -9.27 3.98 2.90
N LEU A 90 -7.95 3.79 2.75
CA LEU A 90 -7.36 2.47 2.55
C LEU A 90 -7.69 1.52 3.72
N HIS A 91 -7.65 2.02 4.95
CA HIS A 91 -8.07 1.27 6.13
C HIS A 91 -9.55 0.87 6.04
N ASP A 92 -10.44 1.86 5.99
CA ASP A 92 -11.89 1.65 6.14
C ASP A 92 -12.49 0.86 4.96
N GLU A 93 -12.03 1.14 3.75
CA GLU A 93 -12.66 0.65 2.52
C GLU A 93 -12.00 -0.59 1.93
N VAL A 94 -10.71 -0.83 2.22
CA VAL A 94 -9.97 -1.95 1.66
C VAL A 94 -9.54 -2.91 2.76
N LEU A 95 -8.64 -2.48 3.63
CA LEU A 95 -7.91 -3.40 4.51
C LEU A 95 -8.81 -4.04 5.56
N VAL A 96 -9.77 -3.31 6.14
CA VAL A 96 -10.75 -3.86 7.10
C VAL A 96 -11.63 -4.94 6.46
N LYS A 97 -11.84 -4.88 5.14
CA LYS A 97 -12.74 -5.78 4.41
C LYS A 97 -12.01 -6.99 3.82
N LEU A 98 -10.69 -7.08 3.97
CA LEU A 98 -9.91 -8.22 3.50
C LEU A 98 -10.08 -9.43 4.45
N PRO A 99 -10.23 -10.65 3.92
CA PRO A 99 -10.07 -11.87 4.72
C PRO A 99 -8.68 -11.92 5.39
N ALA A 100 -8.68 -12.07 6.71
CA ALA A 100 -7.49 -12.01 7.58
C ALA A 100 -6.69 -13.32 7.64
N ASP A 101 -7.18 -14.38 6.99
CA ASP A 101 -6.66 -15.74 7.02
C ASP A 101 -5.93 -16.16 5.73
N GLU A 102 -5.87 -15.25 4.74
CA GLU A 102 -5.31 -15.53 3.43
C GLU A 102 -4.14 -14.60 3.08
N HIS A 103 -3.21 -15.13 2.28
CA HIS A 103 -2.20 -14.32 1.61
C HIS A 103 -2.88 -13.51 0.49
N ARG A 104 -2.51 -12.24 0.36
CA ARG A 104 -3.10 -11.36 -0.66
C ARG A 104 -2.04 -10.58 -1.42
N ASP A 105 -2.35 -10.34 -2.69
CA ASP A 105 -1.65 -9.38 -3.53
C ASP A 105 -2.55 -8.17 -3.73
N LEU A 106 -2.08 -7.00 -3.26
CA LEU A 106 -2.70 -5.72 -3.54
C LEU A 106 -1.93 -5.05 -4.67
N HIS A 107 -2.37 -5.30 -5.90
CA HIS A 107 -1.84 -4.60 -7.05
C HIS A 107 -2.09 -3.10 -6.93
N LEU A 108 -1.05 -2.29 -7.06
CA LEU A 108 -1.18 -0.84 -6.97
C LEU A 108 -2.06 -0.28 -8.09
N GLY A 109 -2.16 -0.96 -9.24
CA GLY A 109 -3.12 -0.61 -10.29
C GLY A 109 -4.58 -0.59 -9.80
N TYR A 110 -4.95 -1.47 -8.86
CA TYR A 110 -6.26 -1.43 -8.20
C TYR A 110 -6.33 -0.30 -7.17
N LEU A 111 -5.28 -0.14 -6.35
CA LEU A 111 -5.23 0.96 -5.38
C LEU A 111 -5.28 2.33 -6.04
N LYS A 112 -4.81 2.47 -7.28
CA LYS A 112 -4.97 3.70 -8.07
C LYS A 112 -6.43 4.07 -8.28
N LEU A 113 -7.32 3.11 -8.52
CA LEU A 113 -8.76 3.38 -8.71
C LEU A 113 -9.46 3.80 -7.41
N VAL A 114 -8.84 3.44 -6.28
CA VAL A 114 -9.36 3.60 -4.92
C VAL A 114 -8.79 4.86 -4.28
N LEU A 115 -7.53 5.18 -4.58
CA LEU A 115 -6.76 6.28 -4.01
C LEU A 115 -6.52 7.42 -5.01
N GLY A 116 -7.04 7.35 -6.23
CA GLY A 116 -6.79 8.29 -7.32
C GLY A 116 -8.06 8.77 -8.01
#